data_AF-U2LB06-F1
#
_entry.id   AF-U2LB06-F1
#
_cell.length_a   1.000
_cell.length_b   1.000
_cell.length_c   1.000
_cell.angle_alpha   90.00
_cell.angle_beta   90.00
_cell.angle_gamma   90.00
#
_symmetry.space_group_name_H-M   'P 1'
#
loop_
_entity.id
_entity.type
_entity.pdbx_description
1 polymer ?
#
loop_
_entity_poly.entity_id
_entity_poly.type
_entity_poly.pdbx_seq_one_letter_code
_entity_poly.pdbx_strand_id
1 'polypeptide(L)'
;MNRVLHALVFSIAWLVFPLYGSISTIQQAFALGGAFFVTWLLGYALAGLHGKKAFSSMKVFAWIMFLAAVDQISKLLVRAFLTEEQVIIPYGVSLQRLDNVHHSAVTSFFHLSVSRWGMGAFKVIALILLWFVISKTFEESGEDAYSSLGKILLFSGGLASILDTFLWGYTLDFVYLYGFFTMDIKDLYISLSVGAILLYFWNHRKKKENP
;
A
#
# COMPACT_ATOMS: atom_id res chain seq x y z
N MET A 1 3.37 22.28 9.66
CA MET A 1 3.46 21.05 10.48
C MET A 1 4.79 20.38 10.17
N ASN A 2 5.50 19.88 11.19
CA ASN A 2 6.86 19.33 11.01
C ASN A 2 6.79 18.10 10.09
N ARG A 3 7.65 18.02 9.07
CA ARG A 3 7.72 16.87 8.13
C ARG A 3 7.80 15.52 8.86
N VAL A 4 8.43 15.52 10.04
CA VAL A 4 8.50 14.35 10.93
C VAL A 4 7.10 13.86 11.34
N LEU A 5 6.18 14.77 11.67
CA LEU A 5 4.83 14.40 12.07
C LEU A 5 4.01 13.85 10.89
N HIS A 6 4.14 14.45 9.71
CA HIS A 6 3.54 13.92 8.49
C HIS A 6 4.06 12.51 8.16
N ALA A 7 5.37 12.29 8.30
CA ALA A 7 6.00 11.00 8.07
C ALA A 7 5.40 9.89 8.96
N LEU A 8 5.10 10.20 10.23
CA LEU A 8 4.47 9.25 11.14
C LEU A 8 3.07 8.81 10.68
N VAL A 9 2.30 9.69 10.00
CA VAL A 9 0.97 9.35 9.50
C VAL A 9 1.04 8.31 8.37
N PHE A 10 2.12 8.28 7.59
CA PHE A 10 2.33 7.26 6.57
C PHE A 10 2.61 5.86 7.14
N SER A 11 3.10 5.79 8.38
CA SER A 11 3.40 4.51 9.05
C SER A 11 2.26 3.99 9.92
N ILE A 12 1.17 4.76 10.08
CA ILE A 12 0.11 4.41 11.05
C ILE A 12 -0.61 3.09 10.72
N ALA A 13 -0.71 2.74 9.44
CA ALA A 13 -1.32 1.49 8.99
C ALA A 13 -0.60 0.26 9.58
N TRP A 14 0.70 0.38 9.88
CA TRP A 14 1.49 -0.70 10.46
C TRP A 14 1.19 -0.97 11.93
N LEU A 15 0.58 -0.01 12.64
CA LEU A 15 0.18 -0.18 14.03
C LEU A 15 -1.00 -1.14 14.21
N VAL A 16 -1.68 -1.50 13.11
CA VAL A 16 -2.78 -2.48 13.14
C VAL A 16 -2.23 -3.91 13.27
N PHE A 17 -1.03 -4.21 12.78
CA PHE A 17 -0.50 -5.59 12.78
C PHE A 17 -0.17 -6.18 14.15
N PRO A 18 0.33 -5.42 15.16
CA PRO A 18 0.37 -5.87 16.54
C PRO A 18 -0.98 -6.33 17.11
N LEU A 19 -2.10 -5.82 16.57
CA LEU A 19 -3.44 -6.24 16.99
C LEU A 19 -3.84 -7.59 16.37
N TYR A 20 -3.15 -8.03 15.32
CA TYR A 20 -3.42 -9.28 14.60
C TYR A 20 -2.63 -10.47 15.17
N GLY A 21 -1.40 -10.24 15.60
CA GLY A 21 -0.56 -11.26 16.21
C GLY A 21 0.17 -10.68 17.41
N SER A 22 0.16 -11.41 18.53
CA SER A 22 0.95 -11.05 19.70
C SER A 22 2.42 -10.98 19.31
N ILE A 23 3.03 -9.80 19.45
CA ILE A 23 4.49 -9.66 19.42
C ILE A 23 5.00 -10.46 20.61
N SER A 24 5.42 -11.69 20.33
CA SER A 24 5.83 -12.68 21.33
C SER A 24 7.33 -12.90 21.32
N THR A 25 8.00 -12.42 20.26
CA THR A 25 9.44 -12.58 20.06
C THR A 25 10.09 -11.23 19.73
N ILE A 26 11.36 -11.09 20.08
CA ILE A 26 12.14 -9.87 19.77
C ILE A 26 12.32 -9.71 18.26
N GLN A 27 12.37 -10.82 17.53
CA GLN A 27 12.47 -10.86 16.07
C GLN A 27 11.24 -10.23 15.41
N GLN A 28 10.03 -10.57 15.88
CA GLN A 28 8.80 -9.90 15.43
C GLN A 28 8.85 -8.39 15.73
N ALA A 29 9.30 -7.97 16.92
CA ALA A 29 9.42 -6.55 17.22
C ALA A 29 10.39 -5.83 16.25
N PHE A 30 11.51 -6.46 15.91
CA PHE A 30 12.47 -5.94 14.92
C PHE A 30 11.88 -5.87 13.50
N ALA A 31 11.18 -6.91 13.03
CA ALA A 31 10.54 -6.92 11.73
C ALA A 31 9.52 -5.78 11.57
N LEU A 32 8.66 -5.60 12.58
CA LEU A 32 7.67 -4.54 12.57
C LEU A 32 8.31 -3.16 12.68
N GLY A 33 9.33 -3.00 13.54
CA GLY A 33 10.10 -1.77 13.64
C GLY A 33 10.77 -1.40 12.31
N GLY A 34 11.29 -2.39 11.58
CA GLY A 34 11.84 -2.22 10.24
C GLY A 34 10.79 -1.75 9.23
N ALA A 35 9.63 -2.40 9.17
CA ALA A 35 8.52 -1.99 8.29
C ALA A 35 8.03 -0.57 8.61
N PHE A 36 7.89 -0.25 9.90
CA PHE A 36 7.54 1.10 10.36
C PHE A 36 8.59 2.11 9.94
N PHE A 37 9.87 1.81 10.12
CA PHE A 37 10.97 2.70 9.74
C PHE A 37 11.04 2.94 8.23
N VAL A 38 10.88 1.89 7.41
CA VAL A 38 10.85 2.01 5.94
C VAL A 38 9.70 2.91 5.50
N THR A 39 8.50 2.68 6.00
CA THR A 39 7.34 3.52 5.66
C THR A 39 7.45 4.93 6.20
N TRP A 40 8.13 5.13 7.32
CA TRP A 40 8.41 6.45 7.88
C TRP A 40 9.42 7.20 7.00
N LEU A 41 10.48 6.56 6.52
CA LEU A 41 11.44 7.15 5.60
C LEU A 41 10.79 7.55 4.27
N LEU A 42 9.99 6.67 3.69
CA LEU A 42 9.20 6.97 2.50
C LEU A 42 8.21 8.11 2.78
N GLY A 43 7.53 8.05 3.91
CA GLY A 43 6.62 9.09 4.40
C GLY A 43 7.30 10.44 4.58
N TYR A 44 8.56 10.49 5.02
CA TYR A 44 9.33 11.72 5.16
C TYR A 44 9.63 12.36 3.79
N ALA A 45 9.98 11.56 2.78
CA ALA A 45 10.14 12.05 1.42
C ALA A 45 8.80 12.59 0.86
N LEU A 46 7.72 11.83 1.04
CA LEU A 46 6.36 12.19 0.60
C LEU A 46 5.81 13.40 1.35
N ALA A 47 6.21 13.62 2.61
CA ALA A 47 5.83 14.79 3.40
C ALA A 47 6.30 16.11 2.77
N GLY A 48 7.32 16.06 1.90
CA GLY A 48 7.75 17.19 1.07
C GLY A 48 6.71 17.69 0.07
N LEU A 49 5.59 16.99 -0.11
CA LEU A 49 4.45 17.42 -0.92
C LEU A 49 3.46 18.31 -0.17
N HIS A 50 3.60 18.47 1.15
CA HIS A 50 2.72 19.32 1.93
C HIS A 50 2.64 20.75 1.38
N GLY A 51 1.41 21.24 1.19
CA GLY A 51 1.14 22.59 0.66
C GLY A 51 1.32 22.75 -0.84
N LYS A 52 1.74 21.70 -1.57
CA LYS A 52 1.82 21.73 -3.03
C LYS A 52 0.44 21.51 -3.68
N LYS A 53 0.28 22.07 -4.87
CA LYS A 53 -0.92 21.90 -5.70
C LYS A 53 -1.06 20.44 -6.16
N ALA A 54 -2.31 20.05 -6.44
CA ALA A 54 -2.61 18.77 -7.06
C ALA A 54 -1.87 18.57 -8.38
N PHE A 55 -1.60 17.31 -8.70
CA PHE A 55 -1.03 16.92 -9.99
C PHE A 55 -2.13 16.93 -11.05
N SER A 56 -1.76 17.16 -12.31
CA SER A 56 -2.72 17.04 -13.41
C SER A 56 -3.20 15.60 -13.59
N SER A 57 -4.42 15.41 -14.10
CA SER A 57 -5.00 14.08 -14.32
C SER A 57 -4.13 13.18 -15.18
N MET A 58 -3.44 13.75 -16.18
CA MET A 58 -2.48 13.03 -17.02
C MET A 58 -1.29 12.49 -16.19
N LYS A 59 -0.74 13.31 -15.27
CA LYS A 59 0.35 12.86 -14.38
C LYS A 59 -0.14 11.81 -13.41
N VAL A 60 -1.34 11.97 -12.85
CA VAL A 60 -1.95 10.97 -11.97
C VAL A 60 -2.09 9.64 -12.70
N PHE A 61 -2.67 9.63 -13.90
CA PHE A 61 -2.83 8.44 -14.71
C PHE A 61 -1.49 7.79 -15.07
N ALA A 62 -0.51 8.59 -15.52
CA ALA A 62 0.82 8.09 -15.86
C ALA A 62 1.51 7.41 -14.67
N TRP A 63 1.42 7.99 -13.47
CA TRP A 63 1.97 7.40 -12.26
C TRP A 63 1.23 6.12 -11.84
N ILE A 64 -0.09 6.05 -12.03
CA ILE A 64 -0.87 4.83 -11.76
C ILE A 64 -0.35 3.67 -12.60
N MET A 65 -0.22 3.90 -13.91
CA MET A 65 0.27 2.88 -14.84
C MET A 65 1.72 2.50 -14.55
N PHE A 66 2.57 3.48 -14.26
CA PHE A 66 3.97 3.25 -13.94
C PHE A 66 4.15 2.39 -12.68
N LEU A 67 3.48 2.73 -11.57
CA LEU A 67 3.63 1.99 -10.32
C LEU A 67 3.01 0.59 -10.39
N ALA A 68 1.90 0.42 -11.09
CA ALA A 68 1.34 -0.91 -11.37
C ALA A 68 2.32 -1.75 -12.20
N ALA A 69 3.00 -1.16 -13.19
CA ALA A 69 4.04 -1.85 -13.95
C ALA A 69 5.25 -2.22 -13.07
N VAL A 70 5.68 -1.34 -12.16
CA VAL A 70 6.76 -1.64 -11.19
C VAL A 70 6.42 -2.87 -10.35
N ASP A 71 5.19 -2.97 -9.85
CA ASP A 71 4.74 -4.15 -9.09
C ASP A 71 4.81 -5.42 -9.95
N GLN A 72 4.24 -5.40 -11.16
CA GLN A 72 4.24 -6.59 -12.02
C GLN A 72 5.64 -6.99 -12.50
N ILE A 73 6.51 -6.02 -12.79
CA ILE A 73 7.91 -6.27 -13.14
C ILE A 73 8.65 -6.89 -11.94
N SER A 74 8.43 -6.39 -10.73
CA SER A 74 9.06 -6.96 -9.53
C SER A 74 8.69 -8.43 -9.33
N LYS A 75 7.42 -8.80 -9.59
CA LYS A 75 6.92 -10.18 -9.53
C LYS A 75 7.57 -11.06 -10.59
N LEU A 76 7.74 -10.55 -11.81
CA LEU A 76 8.46 -11.25 -12.88
C LEU A 76 9.92 -11.52 -12.49
N LEU A 77 10.60 -10.52 -11.93
CA LEU A 77 11.99 -10.65 -11.46
C LEU A 77 12.10 -11.67 -10.33
N VAL A 78 11.24 -11.58 -9.31
CA VAL A 78 11.20 -12.54 -8.20
C VAL A 78 10.95 -13.96 -8.72
N ARG A 79 10.00 -14.14 -9.64
CA ARG A 79 9.72 -15.46 -10.21
C ARG A 79 10.90 -16.04 -10.99
N ALA A 80 11.65 -15.20 -11.68
CA ALA A 80 12.79 -15.59 -12.51
C ALA A 80 14.06 -15.85 -11.69
N PHE A 81 14.31 -15.08 -10.63
CA PHE A 81 15.61 -15.04 -9.96
C PHE A 81 15.59 -15.51 -8.49
N LEU A 82 14.45 -15.47 -7.79
CA LEU A 82 14.35 -15.90 -6.40
C LEU A 82 13.99 -17.39 -6.33
N THR A 83 15.00 -18.24 -6.17
CA THR A 83 14.85 -19.69 -6.05
C THR A 83 14.71 -20.17 -4.62
N GLU A 84 15.37 -19.50 -3.69
CA GLU A 84 15.40 -19.81 -2.26
C GLU A 84 15.19 -18.53 -1.44
N GLU A 85 14.88 -18.66 -0.16
CA GLU A 85 14.76 -17.52 0.74
C GLU A 85 16.09 -16.75 0.82
N GLN A 86 16.02 -15.44 0.61
CA GLN A 86 17.15 -14.53 0.77
C GLN A 86 16.94 -13.63 1.97
N VAL A 87 17.70 -13.85 3.03
CA VAL A 87 17.65 -13.00 4.24
C VAL A 87 18.29 -11.66 3.92
N ILE A 88 17.51 -10.58 3.99
CA ILE A 88 17.98 -9.20 3.79
C ILE A 88 18.43 -8.60 5.12
N ILE A 89 17.59 -8.74 6.14
CA ILE A 89 17.85 -8.33 7.52
C ILE A 89 17.59 -9.55 8.40
N PRO A 90 18.62 -10.12 9.05
CA PRO A 90 18.45 -11.26 9.95
C PRO A 90 17.32 -11.01 10.95
N TYR A 91 16.39 -11.96 11.03
CA TYR A 91 15.24 -11.90 11.93
C TYR A 91 14.28 -10.71 11.72
N GLY A 92 14.37 -10.02 10.59
CA GLY A 92 13.54 -8.87 10.27
C GLY A 92 12.82 -9.03 8.94
N VAL A 93 13.60 -9.03 7.85
CA VAL A 93 13.07 -9.02 6.48
C VAL A 93 13.82 -10.04 5.64
N SER A 94 13.09 -10.91 4.94
CA SER A 94 13.64 -11.75 3.90
C SER A 94 12.82 -11.66 2.62
N LEU A 95 13.44 -12.03 1.51
CA LEU A 95 12.73 -12.27 0.26
C LEU A 95 12.43 -13.76 0.17
N GLN A 96 11.15 -14.13 0.13
CA GLN A 96 10.73 -15.52 -0.04
C GLN A 96 9.49 -15.55 -0.90
N ARG A 97 9.34 -16.54 -1.77
CA ARG A 97 8.15 -16.62 -2.63
C ARG A 97 6.97 -17.22 -1.89
N LEU A 98 5.83 -16.52 -1.91
CA LEU A 98 4.55 -17.04 -1.43
C LEU A 98 3.46 -16.80 -2.47
N ASP A 99 2.93 -17.89 -3.02
CA ASP A 99 1.79 -17.85 -3.93
C ASP A 99 0.49 -17.77 -3.09
N ASN A 100 0.02 -16.55 -2.84
CA ASN A 100 -1.17 -16.29 -2.03
C ASN A 100 -2.47 -16.58 -2.82
N VAL A 101 -2.96 -17.80 -2.66
CA VAL A 101 -4.21 -18.30 -3.27
C VAL A 101 -5.48 -17.68 -2.68
N HIS A 102 -5.38 -17.00 -1.54
CA HIS A 102 -6.50 -16.23 -0.98
C HIS A 102 -6.68 -14.89 -1.70
N HIS A 103 -5.75 -14.51 -2.60
CA HIS A 103 -5.80 -13.34 -3.48
C HIS A 103 -5.69 -11.96 -2.79
N SER A 104 -5.64 -11.88 -1.46
CA SER A 104 -5.36 -10.64 -0.72
C SER A 104 -4.91 -10.95 0.70
N ALA A 105 -4.21 -10.01 1.35
CA ALA A 105 -3.86 -10.11 2.76
C ALA A 105 -5.10 -10.30 3.64
N VAL A 106 -6.17 -9.52 3.42
CA VAL A 106 -7.41 -9.57 4.23
C VAL A 106 -8.09 -10.93 4.16
N THR A 107 -8.29 -11.48 2.96
CA THR A 107 -8.89 -12.81 2.81
C THR A 107 -8.00 -13.92 3.33
N SER A 108 -6.67 -13.76 3.23
CA SER A 108 -5.71 -14.67 3.88
C SER A 108 -5.85 -14.63 5.40
N PHE A 109 -6.00 -13.44 5.98
CA PHE A 109 -6.12 -13.27 7.43
C PHE A 109 -7.37 -13.92 8.02
N PHE A 110 -8.48 -13.87 7.30
CA PHE A 110 -9.75 -14.47 7.72
C PHE A 110 -9.95 -15.90 7.18
N HIS A 111 -8.94 -16.49 6.53
CA HIS A 111 -9.01 -17.80 5.88
C HIS A 111 -10.23 -17.96 4.94
N LEU A 112 -10.58 -16.86 4.25
CA LEU A 112 -11.74 -16.85 3.35
C LEU A 112 -11.34 -17.46 2.01
N SER A 113 -12.05 -18.52 1.62
CA SER A 113 -11.95 -19.11 0.29
C SER A 113 -12.91 -18.40 -0.66
N VAL A 114 -12.38 -17.67 -1.64
CA VAL A 114 -13.17 -17.02 -2.69
C VAL A 114 -12.61 -17.48 -4.04
N SER A 115 -13.49 -17.79 -4.98
CA SER A 115 -13.04 -18.16 -6.32
C SER A 115 -12.28 -17.01 -6.98
N ARG A 116 -11.29 -17.34 -7.83
CA ARG A 116 -10.54 -16.36 -8.63
C ARG A 116 -11.45 -15.34 -9.32
N TRP A 117 -12.51 -15.82 -9.97
CA TRP A 117 -13.45 -14.98 -10.71
C TRP A 117 -14.31 -14.11 -9.79
N GLY A 118 -14.79 -14.67 -8.67
CA GLY A 118 -15.53 -13.90 -7.66
C GLY A 118 -14.68 -12.78 -7.06
N MET A 119 -13.42 -13.10 -6.72
CA MET A 119 -12.47 -12.11 -6.22
C MET A 119 -12.11 -11.07 -7.28
N GLY A 120 -11.88 -11.48 -8.53
CA GLY A 120 -11.58 -10.57 -9.63
C GLY A 120 -12.71 -9.57 -9.87
N ALA A 121 -13.95 -10.05 -9.91
CA ALA A 121 -15.14 -9.20 -10.05
C ALA A 121 -15.27 -8.24 -8.86
N PHE A 122 -15.12 -8.72 -7.63
CA PHE A 122 -15.16 -7.89 -6.43
C PHE A 122 -14.11 -6.77 -6.48
N LYS A 123 -12.85 -7.09 -6.79
CA LYS A 123 -11.76 -6.10 -6.87
C LYS A 123 -12.03 -5.03 -7.93
N VAL A 124 -12.51 -5.42 -9.12
CA VAL A 124 -12.85 -4.48 -10.19
C VAL A 124 -13.98 -3.54 -9.76
N ILE A 125 -15.07 -4.10 -9.23
CA ILE A 125 -16.22 -3.32 -8.76
C ILE A 125 -15.78 -2.37 -7.63
N ALA A 126 -15.05 -2.87 -6.64
CA ALA A 126 -14.54 -2.07 -5.53
C ALA A 126 -13.64 -0.93 -6.01
N LEU A 127 -12.74 -1.19 -6.96
CA LEU A 127 -11.84 -0.16 -7.48
C LEU A 127 -12.60 0.93 -8.26
N ILE A 128 -13.60 0.54 -9.05
CA ILE A 128 -14.47 1.49 -9.76
C ILE A 128 -15.26 2.35 -8.77
N LEU A 129 -15.89 1.75 -7.76
CA LEU A 129 -16.63 2.48 -6.74
C LEU A 129 -15.72 3.44 -5.96
N LEU A 130 -14.54 2.97 -5.55
CA LEU A 130 -13.54 3.80 -4.89
C LEU A 130 -13.08 4.94 -5.78
N TRP A 131 -12.91 4.73 -7.10
CA TRP A 131 -12.59 5.80 -8.05
C TRP A 131 -13.61 6.93 -8.01
N PHE A 132 -14.90 6.59 -8.09
CA PHE A 132 -15.96 7.60 -8.05
C PHE A 132 -16.05 8.30 -6.69
N VAL A 133 -16.04 7.54 -5.59
CA VAL A 133 -16.16 8.11 -4.24
C VAL A 133 -14.98 9.04 -3.95
N ILE A 134 -13.74 8.56 -4.12
CA ILE A 134 -12.54 9.35 -3.82
C ILE A 134 -12.42 10.56 -4.75
N SER A 135 -12.70 10.39 -6.04
CA SER A 135 -12.60 11.52 -6.99
C SER A 135 -13.60 12.61 -6.67
N LYS A 136 -14.87 12.25 -6.42
CA LYS A 136 -15.91 13.20 -6.04
C LYS A 136 -15.60 13.90 -4.72
N THR A 137 -15.19 13.15 -3.70
CA THR A 137 -14.84 13.72 -2.39
C THR A 137 -13.69 14.73 -2.49
N PHE A 138 -12.67 14.44 -3.30
CA PHE A 138 -11.53 15.33 -3.47
C PHE A 138 -11.84 16.55 -4.32
N GLU A 139 -12.68 16.40 -5.34
CA GLU A 139 -13.15 17.53 -6.16
C GLU A 139 -13.99 18.51 -5.32
N GLU A 140 -14.96 18.01 -4.54
CA GLU A 140 -15.84 18.84 -3.70
C GLU A 140 -15.11 19.54 -2.54
N SER A 141 -14.03 18.94 -2.03
CA SER A 141 -13.28 19.47 -0.88
C SER A 141 -12.04 20.28 -1.27
N GLY A 142 -11.70 20.32 -2.56
CA GLY A 142 -10.51 20.97 -3.12
C GLY A 142 -9.30 20.04 -3.16
N GLU A 143 -8.64 19.94 -4.31
CA GLU A 143 -7.52 19.02 -4.49
C GLU A 143 -6.16 19.61 -4.08
N ASP A 144 -5.28 18.76 -3.55
CA ASP A 144 -3.87 19.09 -3.29
C ASP A 144 -2.94 17.93 -3.69
N ALA A 145 -1.64 18.09 -3.45
CA ALA A 145 -0.68 17.04 -3.79
C ALA A 145 -0.90 15.74 -3.00
N TYR A 146 -1.47 15.78 -1.78
CA TYR A 146 -1.80 14.58 -1.02
C TYR A 146 -3.03 13.87 -1.56
N SER A 147 -4.04 14.61 -2.04
CA SER A 147 -5.19 14.00 -2.74
C SER A 147 -4.73 13.27 -4.01
N SER A 148 -3.82 13.90 -4.77
CA SER A 148 -3.21 13.29 -5.96
C SER A 148 -2.37 12.06 -5.62
N LEU A 149 -1.53 12.15 -4.58
CA LEU A 149 -0.72 11.03 -4.11
C LEU A 149 -1.59 9.86 -3.63
N GLY A 150 -2.64 10.15 -2.86
CA GLY A 150 -3.60 9.15 -2.39
C GLY A 150 -4.27 8.41 -3.55
N LYS A 151 -4.75 9.15 -4.56
CA LYS A 151 -5.28 8.56 -5.81
C LYS A 151 -4.22 7.68 -6.49
N ILE A 152 -3.03 8.22 -6.74
CA ILE A 152 -1.95 7.48 -7.43
C ILE A 152 -1.69 6.14 -6.73
N LEU A 153 -1.41 6.17 -5.43
CA LEU A 153 -1.01 4.97 -4.69
C LEU A 153 -2.15 3.95 -4.56
N LEU A 154 -3.37 4.42 -4.25
CA LEU A 154 -4.55 3.56 -4.09
C LEU A 154 -4.89 2.84 -5.40
N PHE A 155 -4.96 3.58 -6.51
CA PHE A 155 -5.34 3.00 -7.80
C PHE A 155 -4.21 2.19 -8.44
N SER A 156 -2.94 2.51 -8.17
CA SER A 156 -1.81 1.65 -8.56
C SER A 156 -1.89 0.29 -7.86
N GLY A 157 -2.08 0.30 -6.54
CA GLY A 157 -2.14 -0.93 -5.76
C GLY A 157 -3.38 -1.77 -6.09
N GLY A 158 -4.53 -1.12 -6.29
CA GLY A 158 -5.75 -1.77 -6.74
C GLY A 158 -5.61 -2.40 -8.13
N LEU A 159 -5.04 -1.66 -9.10
CA LEU A 159 -4.81 -2.17 -10.45
C LEU A 159 -3.85 -3.36 -10.44
N ALA A 160 -2.72 -3.26 -9.73
CA ALA A 160 -1.79 -4.37 -9.53
C ALA A 160 -2.48 -5.60 -8.92
N SER A 161 -3.33 -5.40 -7.91
CA SER A 161 -4.09 -6.48 -7.28
C SER A 161 -5.10 -7.16 -8.21
N ILE A 162 -5.68 -6.42 -9.14
CA ILE A 162 -6.55 -6.94 -10.20
C ILE A 162 -5.73 -7.75 -11.20
N LEU A 163 -4.58 -7.23 -11.65
CA LEU A 163 -3.68 -7.91 -12.56
C LEU A 163 -3.19 -9.24 -11.99
N ASP A 164 -2.88 -9.29 -10.69
CA ASP A 164 -2.56 -10.54 -10.00
C ASP A 164 -3.63 -11.62 -10.19
N THR A 165 -4.87 -11.28 -9.85
CA THR A 165 -6.00 -12.21 -9.94
C THR A 165 -6.26 -12.65 -11.38
N PHE A 166 -6.15 -11.77 -12.38
CA PHE A 166 -6.47 -12.11 -13.76
C PHE A 166 -5.32 -12.71 -14.56
N LEU A 167 -4.07 -12.32 -14.33
CA LEU A 167 -2.92 -12.85 -15.06
C LEU A 167 -2.36 -14.11 -14.39
N TRP A 168 -2.25 -14.12 -13.07
CA TRP A 168 -1.54 -15.17 -12.33
C TRP A 168 -2.49 -16.17 -11.69
N GLY A 169 -3.68 -15.72 -11.29
CA GLY A 169 -4.66 -16.56 -10.60
C GLY A 169 -4.39 -16.71 -9.10
N TYR A 170 -3.40 -16.00 -8.57
CA TYR A 170 -3.05 -15.83 -7.17
C TYR A 170 -2.34 -14.48 -7.03
N THR A 171 -1.96 -14.07 -5.82
CA THR A 171 -1.07 -12.93 -5.60
C THR A 171 0.31 -13.45 -5.23
N LEU A 172 1.36 -13.05 -5.97
CA LEU A 172 2.73 -13.41 -5.62
C LEU A 172 3.26 -12.43 -4.57
N ASP A 173 3.27 -12.86 -3.32
CA ASP A 173 3.86 -12.13 -2.19
C ASP A 173 5.33 -12.53 -2.09
N PHE A 174 6.21 -11.58 -1.78
CA PHE A 174 7.65 -11.87 -1.77
C PHE A 174 8.54 -11.16 -0.75
N VAL A 175 8.02 -10.18 -0.01
CA VAL A 175 8.73 -9.52 1.09
C VAL A 175 8.19 -10.08 2.40
N TYR A 176 8.93 -10.98 3.01
CA TYR A 176 8.55 -11.59 4.29
C TYR A 176 8.95 -10.70 5.46
N LEU A 177 7.96 -10.34 6.27
CA LEU A 177 8.16 -9.74 7.58
C LEU A 177 8.12 -10.83 8.63
N TYR A 178 9.26 -11.05 9.28
CA TYR A 178 9.48 -12.20 10.16
C TYR A 178 8.38 -12.34 11.21
N GLY A 179 7.71 -13.49 11.20
CA GLY A 179 6.66 -13.83 12.16
C GLY A 179 5.32 -13.10 11.98
N PHE A 180 5.09 -12.40 10.86
CA PHE A 180 3.80 -11.76 10.54
C PHE A 180 3.19 -12.25 9.22
N PHE A 181 3.65 -11.73 8.08
CA PHE A 181 3.10 -12.05 6.77
C PHE A 181 4.15 -11.79 5.68
N THR A 182 3.89 -12.33 4.49
CA THR A 182 4.63 -11.97 3.27
C THR A 182 3.77 -10.99 2.50
N MET A 183 4.37 -9.91 2.02
CA MET A 183 3.71 -8.86 1.25
C MET A 183 4.34 -8.69 -0.13
N ASP A 184 3.67 -7.96 -1.00
CA ASP A 184 4.23 -7.48 -2.25
C ASP A 184 4.37 -5.96 -2.26
N ILE A 185 4.77 -5.38 -3.39
CA ILE A 185 4.99 -3.93 -3.50
C ILE A 185 3.67 -3.16 -3.49
N LYS A 186 2.59 -3.70 -4.08
CA LYS A 186 1.29 -3.02 -4.04
C LYS A 186 0.75 -2.86 -2.62
N ASP A 187 1.05 -3.76 -1.68
CA ASP A 187 0.64 -3.60 -0.28
C ASP A 187 1.25 -2.34 0.36
N LEU A 188 2.50 -2.03 0.01
CA LEU A 188 3.16 -0.78 0.40
C LEU A 188 2.48 0.44 -0.22
N TYR A 189 2.06 0.36 -1.49
CA TYR A 189 1.29 1.45 -2.12
C TYR A 189 -0.02 1.71 -1.38
N ILE A 190 -0.80 0.66 -1.08
CA ILE A 190 -2.05 0.80 -0.36
C ILE A 190 -1.81 1.39 1.04
N SER A 191 -0.80 0.91 1.78
CA SER A 191 -0.44 1.46 3.09
C SER A 191 -0.11 2.94 3.02
N LEU A 192 0.73 3.37 2.07
CA LEU A 192 1.10 4.77 1.92
C LEU A 192 -0.08 5.64 1.43
N SER A 193 -1.01 5.07 0.66
CA SER A 193 -2.22 5.76 0.22
C SER A 193 -3.09 6.17 1.40
N VAL A 194 -3.24 5.31 2.41
CA VAL A 194 -3.98 5.61 3.64
C VAL A 194 -3.37 6.83 4.33
N GLY A 195 -2.04 6.87 4.46
CA GLY A 195 -1.33 8.02 5.02
C GLY A 195 -1.58 9.31 4.26
N ALA A 196 -1.49 9.28 2.92
CA ALA A 196 -1.75 10.46 2.08
C ALA A 196 -3.19 10.97 2.23
N ILE A 197 -4.18 10.06 2.25
CA ILE A 197 -5.60 10.41 2.38
C ILE A 197 -5.88 11.01 3.77
N LEU A 198 -5.33 10.44 4.84
CA LEU A 198 -5.46 10.99 6.20
C LEU A 198 -4.86 12.39 6.31
N LEU A 199 -3.67 12.60 5.73
CA LEU A 199 -3.02 13.91 5.70
C LEU A 199 -3.80 14.94 4.88
N TYR A 200 -4.40 14.52 3.77
CA TYR A 200 -5.30 15.36 2.98
C TYR A 200 -6.45 15.89 3.83
N PHE A 201 -7.19 15.00 4.51
CA PHE A 201 -8.33 15.38 5.34
C PHE A 201 -7.91 16.24 6.54
N TRP A 202 -6.80 15.90 7.19
CA TRP A 202 -6.24 16.69 8.28
C TRP A 202 -5.96 18.13 7.84
N ASN A 203 -5.31 18.32 6.69
CA ASN A 203 -4.95 19.65 6.21
C ASN A 203 -6.19 20.46 5.78
N HIS A 204 -7.18 19.82 5.16
CA HIS A 204 -8.42 20.50 4.74
C HIS A 204 -9.31 20.88 5.92
N ARG A 205 -9.35 20.06 6.97
CA ARG A 205 -10.02 20.42 8.23
C ARG A 205 -9.41 21.68 8.86
N LYS A 206 -8.08 21.74 8.95
CA LYS A 206 -7.39 22.91 9.51
C LYS A 206 -7.62 24.20 8.71
N LYS A 207 -7.72 24.12 7.38
CA LYS A 207 -8.06 25.28 6.54
C LYS A 207 -9.49 25.78 6.79
N LYS A 208 -10.44 24.88 7.07
CA LYS A 208 -11.81 25.29 7.41
C LYS A 208 -11.91 25.92 8.80
N GLU A 209 -11.11 25.44 9.76
CA GLU A 209 -11.08 25.97 11.13
C GLU A 209 -10.30 27.30 11.24
N ASN A 210 -9.35 27.57 10.34
CA ASN A 210 -8.58 28.82 10.25
C ASN A 210 -8.59 29.35 8.79
N PRO A 211 -9.68 30.02 8.34
CA PRO A 211 -9.84 30.49 6.96
C PRO A 211 -8.84 31.58 6.55
#